data_AF-A0A3A4X9C4-F1
#
_entry.id   AF-A0A3A4X9C4-F1
#
_cell.length_a   1.000
_cell.length_b   1.000
_cell.length_c   1.000
_cell.angle_alpha   90.00
_cell.angle_beta   90.00
_cell.angle_gamma   90.00
#
_symmetry.space_group_name_H-M   'P 1'
#
loop_
_entity.id
_entity.type
_entity.pdbx_description
1 polymer ?
#
loop_
_entity_poly.entity_id
_entity_poly.type
_entity_poly.pdbx_seq_one_letter_code
_entity_poly.pdbx_strand_id
1 'polypeptide(L)'
;MLDLIKKSMLTSIGLALKTKDELEDLVKDLQKRGEMSESEGRKFLDDIQQRYDEVQEKLEKRVEKSVKEFLKKTNIVTTDELKELKKEIRELKSIVNTMATRGV
;
A
#
# COMPACT_ATOMS: atom_id res chain seq x y z
N MET A 1 -16.96 -30.32 -16.02
CA MET A 1 -16.29 -29.71 -14.85
C MET A 1 -15.07 -28.87 -15.23
N LEU A 2 -14.12 -29.41 -16.01
CA LEU A 2 -12.92 -28.65 -16.44
C LEU A 2 -13.24 -27.33 -17.16
N ASP A 3 -14.29 -27.28 -17.99
CA ASP A 3 -14.66 -26.05 -18.71
C ASP A 3 -15.19 -24.94 -17.80
N LEU A 4 -15.88 -25.29 -16.71
CA LEU A 4 -16.39 -24.33 -15.73
C LEU A 4 -15.22 -23.69 -14.96
N ILE A 5 -14.20 -24.49 -14.64
CA ILE A 5 -12.96 -24.03 -14.02
C ILE A 5 -12.19 -23.11 -14.98
N LYS A 6 -12.07 -23.48 -16.26
CA LYS A 6 -11.41 -22.62 -17.27
C LYS A 6 -12.12 -21.28 -17.41
N LYS A 7 -13.45 -21.29 -17.50
CA LYS A 7 -14.26 -20.08 -17.61
C LYS A 7 -14.14 -19.21 -16.35
N SER A 8 -14.24 -19.79 -15.15
CA SER A 8 -14.08 -19.01 -13.92
C SER A 8 -12.68 -18.40 -13.80
N MET A 9 -11.63 -19.14 -14.19
CA MET A 9 -10.27 -18.60 -14.24
C MET A 9 -10.16 -17.44 -15.24
N LEU A 10 -10.67 -17.61 -16.47
CA LEU A 10 -10.64 -16.55 -17.48
C LEU A 10 -11.40 -15.31 -17.03
N THR A 11 -12.58 -15.50 -16.42
CA THR A 11 -13.38 -14.39 -15.89
C THR A 11 -12.64 -13.68 -14.77
N SER A 12 -12.05 -14.42 -13.82
CA SER A 12 -11.27 -13.82 -12.73
C SER A 12 -10.06 -13.03 -13.25
N ILE A 13 -9.34 -13.56 -14.23
CA ILE A 13 -8.23 -12.86 -14.88
C ILE A 13 -8.74 -11.62 -15.60
N GLY A 14 -9.83 -11.75 -16.35
CA GLY A 14 -10.45 -10.64 -17.06
C GLY A 14 -10.90 -9.53 -16.11
N LEU A 15 -11.53 -9.89 -14.99
CA LEU A 15 -11.95 -8.94 -13.96
C LEU A 15 -10.76 -8.27 -13.26
N ALA A 16 -9.68 -8.99 -13.01
CA ALA A 16 -8.47 -8.43 -12.39
C ALA A 16 -7.72 -7.44 -13.31
N LEU A 17 -7.89 -7.55 -14.63
CA LEU A 17 -7.28 -6.66 -15.62
C LEU A 17 -8.14 -5.43 -15.93
N LYS A 18 -9.39 -5.39 -15.48
CA LYS A 18 -10.33 -4.30 -15.78
C LYS A 18 -10.09 -3.08 -14.90
N THR A 19 -10.34 -1.91 -15.49
CA THR A 19 -10.32 -0.64 -14.74
C THR A 19 -11.66 -0.42 -14.01
N LYS A 20 -11.68 0.58 -13.10
CA LYS A 20 -12.90 0.96 -12.39
C LYS A 20 -14.04 1.33 -13.35
N ASP A 21 -13.76 2.15 -14.36
CA ASP A 21 -14.74 2.58 -15.36
C ASP A 21 -15.31 1.37 -16.13
N GLU A 22 -14.46 0.41 -16.50
CA GLU A 22 -14.90 -0.81 -17.19
C GLU A 22 -15.75 -1.74 -16.29
N LEU A 23 -15.52 -1.72 -14.98
CA LEU A 23 -16.34 -2.45 -14.02
C LEU A 23 -17.69 -1.77 -13.81
N GLU A 24 -17.73 -0.43 -13.77
CA GLU A 24 -18.99 0.32 -13.72
C GLU A 24 -19.85 0.04 -14.95
N ASP A 25 -19.25 0.02 -16.14
CA ASP A 25 -19.96 -0.28 -17.38
C ASP A 25 -20.44 -1.73 -17.43
N LEU A 26 -19.63 -2.68 -16.93
CA LEU A 26 -20.05 -4.07 -16.77
C LEU A 26 -21.28 -4.19 -15.86
N VAL A 27 -21.28 -3.52 -14.70
CA VAL A 27 -22.39 -3.53 -13.77
C VAL A 27 -23.65 -2.94 -14.40
N LYS A 28 -23.53 -1.82 -15.11
CA LYS A 28 -24.65 -1.20 -15.85
C LYS A 28 -25.23 -2.14 -16.91
N ASP A 29 -24.39 -2.88 -17.62
CA ASP A 29 -24.84 -3.85 -18.63
C ASP A 29 -25.59 -5.02 -17.98
N LEU A 30 -25.07 -5.57 -16.89
CA LEU A 30 -25.72 -6.64 -16.13
C LEU A 30 -27.08 -6.20 -15.57
N GLN A 31 -27.18 -4.94 -15.11
CA GLN A 31 -28.45 -4.35 -14.67
C GLN A 31 -29.46 -4.20 -15.81
N LYS A 32 -29.04 -3.70 -16.97
CA LYS A 32 -29.89 -3.59 -18.18
C LYS A 32 -30.41 -4.96 -18.64
N ARG A 33 -29.59 -5.99 -18.51
CA ARG A 33 -29.94 -7.37 -18.87
C ARG A 33 -30.82 -8.05 -17.82
N GLY A 34 -31.09 -7.40 -16.68
CA GLY A 34 -31.87 -7.95 -15.57
C GLY A 34 -31.14 -9.06 -14.80
N GLU A 35 -29.83 -9.21 -15.00
CA GLU A 35 -29.00 -10.23 -14.33
C GLU A 35 -28.48 -9.76 -12.97
N MET A 36 -28.61 -8.47 -12.67
CA MET A 36 -28.17 -7.85 -11.43
C MET A 36 -29.11 -6.70 -11.05
N SER A 37 -29.50 -6.59 -9.78
CA SER A 37 -30.28 -5.44 -9.31
C SER A 37 -29.41 -4.18 -9.12
N GLU A 38 -30.05 -3.01 -9.01
CA GLU A 38 -29.34 -1.77 -8.66
C GLU A 38 -28.59 -1.87 -7.33
N SER A 39 -29.21 -2.51 -6.34
CA SER A 39 -28.64 -2.70 -5.01
C SER A 39 -27.42 -3.62 -5.03
N GLU A 40 -27.48 -4.72 -5.77
CA GLU A 40 -26.35 -5.65 -5.92
C GLU A 40 -25.18 -5.00 -6.67
N GLY A 41 -25.47 -4.26 -7.74
CA GLY A 41 -24.44 -3.55 -8.51
C GLY A 41 -23.71 -2.49 -7.69
N ARG A 42 -24.44 -1.69 -6.89
CA ARG A 42 -23.81 -0.73 -5.96
C ARG A 42 -22.90 -1.43 -4.96
N LYS A 43 -23.40 -2.47 -4.28
CA LYS A 43 -22.60 -3.23 -3.31
C LYS A 43 -21.34 -3.83 -3.95
N PHE A 44 -21.45 -4.36 -5.16
CA PHE A 44 -20.31 -4.92 -5.88
C PHE A 44 -19.22 -3.87 -6.16
N LEU A 45 -19.61 -2.68 -6.62
CA LEU A 45 -18.65 -1.59 -6.88
C LEU A 45 -18.02 -1.07 -5.58
N ASP A 46 -18.80 -0.93 -4.51
CA ASP A 46 -18.31 -0.51 -3.20
C ASP A 46 -17.29 -1.51 -2.62
N ASP A 47 -17.58 -2.82 -2.71
CA ASP A 47 -16.68 -3.88 -2.26
C ASP A 47 -15.36 -3.89 -3.04
N ILE A 48 -15.42 -3.68 -4.36
CA ILE A 48 -14.20 -3.59 -5.18
C ILE A 48 -13.39 -2.36 -4.82
N GLN A 49 -14.04 -1.21 -4.63
CA GLN A 49 -13.36 0.04 -4.25
C GLN A 49 -12.63 -0.14 -2.91
N GLN A 50 -13.31 -0.69 -1.90
CA GLN A 50 -12.69 -0.92 -0.60
C GLN A 50 -11.48 -1.85 -0.71
N ARG A 51 -11.61 -2.96 -1.46
CA ARG A 51 -10.48 -3.88 -1.67
C ARG A 51 -9.32 -3.22 -2.41
N TYR A 52 -9.62 -2.36 -3.38
CA TYR A 52 -8.61 -1.61 -4.11
C TYR A 52 -7.83 -0.70 -3.16
N ASP A 53 -8.53 0.06 -2.31
CA ASP A 53 -7.92 0.98 -1.34
C ASP A 53 -7.01 0.21 -0.36
N GLU A 54 -7.48 -0.93 0.17
CA GLU A 54 -6.68 -1.79 1.06
C GLU A 54 -5.41 -2.36 0.37
N VAL A 55 -5.52 -2.76 -0.90
CA VAL A 55 -4.39 -3.27 -1.68
C VAL A 55 -3.39 -2.17 -1.97
N GLN A 56 -3.87 -0.97 -2.29
CA GLN A 56 -3.03 0.20 -2.54
C GLN A 56 -2.20 0.55 -1.30
N GLU A 57 -2.83 0.64 -0.13
CA GLU A 57 -2.13 0.94 1.13
C GLU A 57 -1.04 -0.10 1.44
N LYS A 58 -1.33 -1.39 1.24
CA LYS A 58 -0.35 -2.47 1.43
C LYS A 58 0.80 -2.38 0.43
N LEU A 59 0.51 -2.01 -0.81
CA LEU A 59 1.52 -1.83 -1.85
C LEU A 59 2.44 -0.65 -1.52
N GLU A 60 1.89 0.50 -1.13
CA GLU A 60 2.65 1.68 -0.72
C GLU A 60 3.61 1.35 0.44
N LYS A 61 3.11 0.70 1.49
CA LYS A 61 3.95 0.23 2.62
C LYS A 61 5.06 -0.72 2.19
N ARG A 62 4.76 -1.63 1.26
CA ARG A 62 5.74 -2.59 0.73
C ARG A 62 6.83 -1.88 -0.06
N VAL A 63 6.46 -0.95 -0.92
CA VAL A 63 7.41 -0.14 -1.71
C VAL A 63 8.28 0.69 -0.79
N GLU A 64 7.70 1.39 0.18
CA GLU A 64 8.45 2.18 1.16
C GLU A 64 9.47 1.32 1.91
N LYS A 65 9.05 0.13 2.38
CA LYS A 65 9.93 -0.82 3.05
C LYS A 65 11.06 -1.28 2.14
N SER A 66 10.76 -1.68 0.90
CA SER A 66 11.76 -2.14 -0.06
C SER A 66 12.78 -1.04 -0.39
N VAL A 67 12.34 0.21 -0.54
CA VAL A 67 13.24 1.35 -0.77
C VAL A 67 14.13 1.59 0.46
N LYS A 68 13.56 1.60 1.68
CA LYS A 68 14.35 1.75 2.91
C LYS A 68 15.39 0.63 3.07
N GLU A 69 15.02 -0.62 2.79
CA GLU A 69 15.95 -1.75 2.84
C GLU A 69 17.06 -1.64 1.79
N PHE A 70 16.74 -1.16 0.59
CA PHE A 70 17.73 -0.90 -0.45
C PHE A 70 18.73 0.19 -0.03
N LEU A 71 18.25 1.33 0.47
CA LEU A 71 19.10 2.43 0.93
C LEU A 71 20.08 1.97 2.02
N LYS A 72 19.58 1.18 2.99
CA LYS A 72 20.40 0.56 4.04
C LYS A 72 21.50 -0.34 3.47
N LYS A 73 21.19 -1.15 2.47
CA LYS A 73 22.18 -2.05 1.82
C LYS A 73 23.26 -1.29 1.05
N THR A 74 22.92 -0.10 0.52
CA THR A 74 23.86 0.73 -0.24
C THR A 74 24.68 1.71 0.61
N ASN A 75 24.65 1.59 1.95
CA ASN A 75 25.28 2.54 2.88
C ASN A 75 24.84 4.00 2.68
N ILE A 76 23.65 4.23 2.13
CA ILE A 76 23.10 5.58 1.95
C ILE A 76 22.35 5.95 3.24
N VAL A 77 22.90 6.92 3.96
CA VAL A 77 22.30 7.44 5.19
C VAL A 77 21.07 8.30 4.84
N THR A 78 19.94 8.00 5.46
CA THR A 78 18.73 8.82 5.33
C THR A 78 18.83 10.10 6.17
N THR A 79 18.08 11.13 5.79
CA THR A 79 18.03 12.39 6.54
C THR A 79 17.59 12.19 7.99
N ASP A 80 16.70 11.23 8.24
CA ASP A 80 16.18 10.95 9.58
C ASP A 80 17.24 10.28 10.47
N GLU A 81 17.96 9.29 9.94
CA GLU A 81 19.11 8.68 10.63
C GLU A 81 20.19 9.74 10.94
N LEU A 82 20.44 10.69 10.02
CA LEU A 82 21.38 11.79 10.27
C LEU A 82 20.90 12.74 11.37
N LYS A 83 19.59 13.02 11.45
CA LYS A 83 19.02 13.87 12.51
C LYS A 83 19.11 13.17 13.87
N GLU A 84 18.83 11.88 13.93
CA GLU A 84 18.91 11.06 15.14
C GLU A 84 20.35 11.04 15.66
N LEU A 85 21.33 10.78 14.78
CA LEU A 85 22.75 10.84 15.13
C LEU A 85 23.18 12.23 15.63
N LYS A 86 22.70 13.31 14.99
CA LYS A 86 22.98 14.69 15.45
C LYS A 86 22.39 14.96 16.83
N LYS A 87 21.24 14.37 17.16
CA LYS A 87 20.62 14.49 18.48
C LYS A 87 21.45 13.77 19.54
N GLU A 88 21.83 12.52 19.29
CA GLU A 88 22.72 11.75 20.18
C GLU A 88 24.05 12.49 20.42
N ILE A 89 24.66 13.04 19.37
CA ILE A 89 25.90 13.82 19.50
C ILE A 89 25.70 15.05 20.40
N ARG A 90 24.55 15.73 20.33
CA ARG A 90 24.27 16.89 21.19
C ARG A 90 24.09 16.46 22.65
N GLU A 91 23.37 15.38 22.89
CA GLU A 91 23.15 14.82 24.23
C GLU A 91 24.49 14.41 24.87
N LEU A 92 25.32 13.67 24.12
CA LEU A 92 26.67 13.29 24.57
C LEU A 92 27.53 14.52 24.86
N LYS A 93 27.54 15.54 24.00
CA LYS A 93 28.26 16.80 24.24
C LYS A 93 27.79 17.49 25.52
N SER A 94 26.49 17.48 25.80
CA SER A 94 25.94 18.05 27.03
C SER A 94 26.41 17.28 28.27
N ILE A 95 26.41 15.94 28.22
CA ILE A 95 26.89 15.08 29.31
C ILE A 95 28.38 15.31 29.57
N VAL A 96 29.20 15.33 28.53
CA VAL A 96 30.64 15.58 28.66
C VAL A 96 30.91 16.96 29.26
N ASN A 97 30.19 18.01 28.83
CA ASN A 97 30.34 19.36 29.38
C ASN A 97 29.93 19.45 30.85
N THR A 98 28.90 18.70 31.27
CA THR A 98 28.46 18.66 32.69
C THR A 98 29.40 17.84 33.57
N MET A 99 30.05 16.81 33.02
CA MET A 99 31.12 16.08 33.72
C MET A 99 32.37 16.94 33.85
N ALA A 100 32.76 17.66 32.80
CA ALA A 100 33.92 18.54 32.81
C ALA A 100 33.77 19.70 33.81
N THR A 101 32.56 20.24 33.98
CA THR A 101 32.27 21.30 34.97
C THR A 101 32.12 20.81 36.40
N ARG A 102 31.92 19.50 36.64
CA ARG A 102 31.90 18.89 37.99
C ARG A 102 33.27 18.40 38.46
N GLY A 103 34.24 18.27 37.56
CA GLY A 103 35.61 17.83 37.85
C GLY A 103 36.63 18.95 38.10
N VAL A 104 36.17 20.21 38.14
CA VAL A 104 36.97 21.40 38.51
C VAL A 104 36.54 21.90 39.87
#